data_AF-A0A7X6YPF7-F1
#
_entry.id   AF-A0A7X6YPF7-F1
#
_cell.length_a   1.000
_cell.length_b   1.000
_cell.length_c   1.000
_cell.angle_alpha   90.00
_cell.angle_beta   90.00
_cell.angle_gamma   90.00
#
_symmetry.space_group_name_H-M   'P 1'
#
loop_
_entity.id
_entity.type
_entity.pdbx_description
1 polymer ?
#
loop_
_entity_poly.entity_id
_entity_poly.type
_entity_poly.pdbx_seq_one_letter_code
_entity_poly.pdbx_strand_id
1 'polypeptide(L)'
;HNLDQAFFLVMGANIGTCIDAIMASIGTNAKGKRIALFHVLSSVIGSSAFTIILVIFKVPIVSSFERIFPGQPQFSLATYNLLYNTLYTLVLLLFLDPLVDLVTRLVKDKQDALEELLYIDERFLKTPAVAIEQSLLELNDMALLAKENIDRAMDSLINEDMSTRKTIDDVEHRIDFLTNKLTSFFIKISSVTKAPEDDKLIASLHHVTNDIERLGDYALQIARETSYMKKFDVKFLDQTKEEFKLIYQNISELFDLGFDAFSRQRTDNFEKISVLHQKIRDLTKSTRDEHVTRLSSGMYPVEVSKSIYSVLFSLQRIADHIVNIAFSIRSTTGSKKEALRAIESEKKESEAGEDELSLEYTMKS
;
A
#
# COMPACT_ATOMS: atom_id res chain seq x y z
N HIS A 1 -60.22 11.09 8.16
CA HIS A 1 -60.02 12.52 8.49
C HIS A 1 -58.58 12.93 8.80
N ASN A 2 -57.58 12.04 8.88
CA ASN A 2 -56.16 12.41 9.11
C ASN A 2 -55.21 11.75 8.09
N LEU A 3 -55.65 11.56 6.84
CA LEU A 3 -54.84 10.87 5.82
C LEU A 3 -53.59 11.67 5.43
N ASP A 4 -53.70 12.99 5.45
CA ASP A 4 -52.61 13.93 5.27
C ASP A 4 -51.52 13.77 6.33
N GLN A 5 -51.89 13.65 7.61
CA GLN A 5 -50.94 13.41 8.71
C GLN A 5 -50.19 12.09 8.53
N ALA A 6 -50.87 11.05 8.04
CA ALA A 6 -50.26 9.75 7.78
C ALA A 6 -49.23 9.80 6.66
N PHE A 7 -49.44 10.62 5.62
CA PHE A 7 -48.46 10.82 4.54
C PHE A 7 -47.19 11.53 5.04
N PHE A 8 -47.32 12.57 5.87
CA PHE A 8 -46.17 13.20 6.52
C PHE A 8 -45.42 12.24 7.44
N LEU A 9 -46.14 11.38 8.17
CA LEU A 9 -45.53 10.36 9.02
C LEU A 9 -44.70 9.34 8.24
N VAL A 10 -45.17 8.90 7.06
CA VAL A 10 -44.42 8.00 6.16
C VAL A 10 -43.10 8.64 5.71
N MET A 11 -43.14 9.92 5.32
CA MET A 11 -41.94 10.67 4.92
C MET A 11 -40.96 10.85 6.09
N GLY A 12 -41.47 11.07 7.31
CA GLY A 12 -40.66 11.12 8.53
C GLY A 12 -40.03 9.77 8.88
N ALA A 13 -40.77 8.67 8.73
CA ALA A 13 -40.25 7.32 8.95
C ALA A 13 -39.10 6.97 7.99
N ASN A 14 -39.18 7.40 6.72
CA ASN A 14 -38.11 7.20 5.74
C ASN A 14 -36.83 8.02 6.01
N ILE A 15 -36.92 9.13 6.75
CA ILE A 15 -35.72 9.79 7.30
C ILE A 15 -35.20 9.01 8.51
N GLY A 16 -36.11 8.52 9.36
CA GLY A 16 -35.78 7.79 10.58
C GLY A 16 -34.96 6.51 10.34
N THR A 17 -35.18 5.81 9.24
CA THR A 17 -34.38 4.62 8.86
C THR A 17 -32.90 4.91 8.63
N CYS A 18 -32.52 6.17 8.44
CA CYS A 18 -31.11 6.54 8.28
C CYS A 18 -30.32 6.45 9.59
N ILE A 19 -30.97 6.41 10.75
CA ILE A 19 -30.31 6.27 12.05
C ILE A 19 -29.51 4.95 12.11
N ASP A 20 -30.08 3.86 11.59
CA ASP A 20 -29.42 2.55 11.56
C ASP A 20 -28.14 2.59 10.70
N ALA A 21 -28.20 3.27 9.55
CA ALA A 21 -27.05 3.46 8.68
C ALA A 21 -25.97 4.33 9.33
N ILE A 22 -26.35 5.39 10.05
CA ILE A 22 -25.41 6.22 10.81
C ILE A 22 -24.74 5.37 11.88
N MET A 23 -25.51 4.66 12.69
CA MET A 23 -24.99 3.79 13.75
C MET A 23 -24.04 2.72 13.20
N ALA A 24 -24.41 2.06 12.10
CA ALA A 24 -23.58 1.07 11.43
C ALA A 24 -22.26 1.66 10.88
N SER A 25 -22.22 2.96 10.56
CA SER A 25 -21.03 3.62 10.05
C SER A 25 -20.03 4.05 11.14
N ILE A 26 -20.44 4.09 12.41
CA ILE A 26 -19.58 4.46 13.53
C ILE A 26 -18.48 3.39 13.66
N GLY A 27 -17.21 3.80 13.54
CA GLY A 27 -16.06 2.90 13.57
C GLY A 27 -15.68 2.28 12.22
N THR A 28 -16.36 2.63 11.13
CA THR A 28 -16.02 2.15 9.76
C THR A 28 -15.05 3.07 9.01
N ASN A 29 -14.51 2.60 7.88
CA ASN A 29 -13.65 3.36 6.97
C ASN A 29 -14.44 4.42 6.14
N ALA A 30 -13.75 5.21 5.32
CA ALA A 30 -14.39 6.29 4.56
C ALA A 30 -15.50 5.78 3.64
N LYS A 31 -15.37 4.57 3.08
CA LYS A 31 -16.40 3.94 2.25
C LYS A 31 -17.70 3.68 3.04
N GLY A 32 -17.60 3.15 4.26
CA GLY A 32 -18.75 2.96 5.15
C GLY A 32 -19.43 4.28 5.53
N LYS A 33 -18.62 5.31 5.83
CA LYS A 33 -19.10 6.67 6.11
C LYS A 33 -19.76 7.33 4.90
N ARG A 34 -19.21 7.14 3.69
CA ARG A 34 -19.77 7.63 2.42
C ARG A 34 -21.14 7.00 2.17
N ILE A 35 -21.30 5.69 2.36
CA ILE A 35 -22.59 5.00 2.19
C ILE A 35 -23.64 5.53 3.16
N ALA A 36 -23.29 5.69 4.43
CA ALA A 36 -24.22 6.24 5.43
C ALA A 36 -24.59 7.70 5.15
N LEU A 37 -23.62 8.54 4.78
CA LEU A 37 -23.87 9.93 4.42
C LEU A 37 -24.73 10.04 3.14
N PHE A 38 -24.46 9.21 2.14
CA PHE A 38 -25.28 9.13 0.93
C PHE A 38 -26.73 8.77 1.27
N HIS A 39 -26.95 7.79 2.14
CA HIS A 39 -28.28 7.39 2.57
C HIS A 39 -29.01 8.52 3.32
N VAL A 40 -28.33 9.21 4.24
CA VAL A 40 -28.89 10.37 4.95
C VAL A 40 -29.25 11.51 4.00
N LEU A 41 -28.33 11.93 3.14
CA LEU A 41 -28.55 13.05 2.23
C LEU A 41 -29.67 12.76 1.22
N SER A 42 -29.66 11.56 0.63
CA SER A 42 -30.70 11.15 -0.32
C SER A 42 -32.08 11.13 0.34
N SER A 43 -32.21 10.52 1.53
CA SER A 43 -33.49 10.47 2.27
C SER A 43 -33.98 11.85 2.72
N VAL A 44 -33.07 12.74 3.17
CA VAL A 44 -33.44 14.11 3.59
C VAL A 44 -33.87 14.95 2.39
N ILE A 45 -33.12 14.92 1.27
CA ILE A 45 -33.45 15.68 0.06
C ILE A 45 -34.79 15.17 -0.51
N GLY A 46 -34.94 13.85 -0.64
CA GLY A 46 -36.17 13.23 -1.15
C GLY A 46 -37.39 13.56 -0.29
N SER A 47 -37.30 13.32 1.01
CA SER A 47 -38.40 13.58 1.95
C SER A 47 -38.77 15.06 2.01
N SER A 48 -37.78 15.97 1.98
CA SER A 48 -38.03 17.42 1.95
C SER A 48 -38.71 17.86 0.66
N ALA A 49 -38.24 17.38 -0.50
CA ALA A 49 -38.84 17.71 -1.80
C ALA A 49 -40.30 17.24 -1.89
N PHE A 50 -40.58 15.99 -1.50
CA PHE A 50 -41.94 15.43 -1.50
C PHE A 50 -42.85 16.08 -0.45
N THR A 51 -42.30 16.48 0.70
CA THR A 51 -43.03 17.27 1.71
C THR A 51 -43.47 18.61 1.11
N ILE A 52 -42.59 19.32 0.41
CA ILE A 52 -42.92 20.59 -0.26
C ILE A 52 -44.02 20.37 -1.31
N ILE A 53 -43.90 19.32 -2.14
CA ILE A 53 -44.93 18.95 -3.13
C ILE A 53 -46.27 18.67 -2.45
N LEU A 54 -46.27 17.89 -1.36
CA LEU A 54 -47.50 17.55 -0.63
C LEU A 54 -48.13 18.78 0.01
N VAL A 55 -47.35 19.74 0.50
CA VAL A 55 -47.88 20.99 1.07
C VAL A 55 -48.55 21.84 -0.02
N ILE A 56 -47.90 22.00 -1.18
CA ILE A 56 -48.43 22.81 -2.29
C ILE A 56 -49.67 22.15 -2.92
N PHE A 57 -49.62 20.84 -3.13
CA PHE A 57 -50.66 20.06 -3.82
C PHE A 57 -51.51 19.21 -2.87
N LYS A 58 -51.64 19.65 -1.60
CA LYS A 58 -52.30 18.87 -0.54
C LYS A 58 -53.69 18.40 -0.93
N VAL A 59 -54.55 19.35 -1.32
CA VAL A 59 -55.97 19.09 -1.64
C VAL A 59 -56.11 18.11 -2.81
N PRO A 60 -55.49 18.31 -3.99
CA PRO A 60 -55.65 17.39 -5.11
C PRO A 60 -55.02 16.01 -4.85
N ILE A 61 -53.91 15.93 -4.13
CA ILE A 61 -53.28 14.64 -3.80
C ILE A 61 -54.16 13.85 -2.82
N VAL A 62 -54.50 14.43 -1.68
CA VAL A 62 -55.29 13.74 -0.64
C VAL A 62 -56.66 13.33 -1.17
N SER A 63 -57.35 14.21 -1.89
CA SER A 63 -58.67 13.90 -2.47
C SER A 63 -58.62 12.79 -3.54
N SER A 64 -57.55 12.71 -4.33
CA SER A 64 -57.34 11.62 -5.29
C SER A 64 -57.21 10.27 -4.57
N PHE A 65 -56.41 10.23 -3.50
CA PHE A 65 -56.23 9.01 -2.71
C PHE A 65 -57.51 8.59 -1.97
N GLU A 66 -58.28 9.53 -1.41
CA GLU A 66 -59.58 9.24 -0.80
C GLU A 66 -60.61 8.74 -1.81
N ARG A 67 -60.54 9.19 -3.07
CA ARG A 67 -61.42 8.75 -4.16
C ARG A 67 -61.07 7.35 -4.66
N ILE A 68 -59.78 7.03 -4.76
CA ILE A 68 -59.29 5.72 -5.22
C ILE A 68 -59.49 4.65 -4.12
N PHE A 69 -59.33 5.03 -2.86
CA PHE A 69 -59.43 4.13 -1.70
C PHE A 69 -60.49 4.59 -0.67
N PRO A 70 -61.77 4.66 -1.05
CA PRO A 70 -62.82 5.17 -0.17
C PRO A 70 -62.99 4.29 1.06
N GLY A 71 -62.87 4.90 2.25
CA GLY A 71 -62.99 4.20 3.54
C GLY A 71 -61.84 3.23 3.87
N GLN A 72 -60.77 3.21 3.05
CA GLN A 72 -59.64 2.27 3.18
C GLN A 72 -58.29 2.99 3.37
N PRO A 73 -58.08 3.68 4.51
CA PRO A 73 -56.87 4.48 4.74
C PRO A 73 -55.58 3.65 4.75
N GLN A 74 -55.65 2.36 5.11
CA GLN A 74 -54.50 1.46 5.12
C GLN A 74 -53.94 1.21 3.70
N PHE A 75 -54.82 0.91 2.73
CA PHE A 75 -54.44 0.76 1.33
C PHE A 75 -53.92 2.06 0.75
N SER A 76 -54.58 3.18 1.06
CA SER A 76 -54.10 4.50 0.66
C SER A 76 -52.67 4.78 1.15
N LEU A 77 -52.35 4.42 2.40
CA LEU A 77 -51.02 4.62 2.98
C LEU A 77 -49.96 3.72 2.33
N ALA A 78 -50.29 2.45 2.12
CA ALA A 78 -49.39 1.49 1.49
C ALA A 78 -49.07 1.91 0.04
N THR A 79 -50.08 2.29 -0.74
CA THR A 79 -49.91 2.79 -2.11
C THR A 79 -49.14 4.11 -2.13
N TYR A 80 -49.39 5.00 -1.18
CA TYR A 80 -48.62 6.25 -1.05
C TYR A 80 -47.14 5.96 -0.79
N ASN A 81 -46.81 5.10 0.17
CA ASN A 81 -45.42 4.72 0.47
C ASN A 81 -44.72 4.08 -0.73
N LEU A 82 -45.42 3.21 -1.47
CA LEU A 82 -44.88 2.60 -2.68
C LEU A 82 -44.58 3.65 -3.76
N LEU A 83 -45.55 4.53 -4.05
CA LEU A 83 -45.39 5.59 -5.05
C LEU A 83 -44.29 6.57 -4.66
N TYR A 84 -44.27 7.00 -3.39
CA TYR A 84 -43.22 7.85 -2.83
C TYR A 84 -41.84 7.22 -3.06
N ASN A 85 -41.60 6.00 -2.58
CA ASN A 85 -40.29 5.37 -2.68
C ASN A 85 -39.87 5.09 -4.13
N THR A 86 -40.83 4.75 -5.00
CA THR A 86 -40.56 4.50 -6.43
C THR A 86 -40.16 5.79 -7.15
N LEU A 87 -40.98 6.85 -7.02
CA LEU A 87 -40.70 8.14 -7.67
C LEU A 87 -39.44 8.78 -7.10
N TYR A 88 -39.26 8.72 -5.78
CA TYR A 88 -38.02 9.15 -5.10
C TYR A 88 -36.79 8.46 -5.70
N THR A 89 -36.82 7.13 -5.82
CA THR A 89 -35.67 6.36 -6.36
C THR A 89 -35.38 6.73 -7.82
N LEU A 90 -36.43 6.92 -8.64
CA LEU A 90 -36.27 7.34 -10.03
C LEU A 90 -35.65 8.74 -10.15
N VAL A 91 -36.08 9.68 -9.31
CA VAL A 91 -35.50 11.03 -9.26
C VAL A 91 -34.05 10.95 -8.76
N LEU A 92 -33.78 10.20 -7.70
CA LEU A 92 -32.44 10.03 -7.15
C LEU A 92 -31.47 9.48 -8.21
N LEU A 93 -31.91 8.56 -9.06
CA LEU A 93 -31.11 8.01 -10.15
C LEU A 93 -30.63 9.09 -11.12
N LEU A 94 -31.47 10.09 -11.42
CA LEU A 94 -31.09 11.23 -12.26
C LEU A 94 -30.05 12.16 -11.61
N PHE A 95 -29.94 12.14 -10.28
CA PHE A 95 -29.02 12.97 -9.50
C PHE A 95 -27.94 12.14 -8.79
N LEU A 96 -27.69 10.93 -9.27
CA LEU A 96 -26.75 10.02 -8.61
C LEU A 96 -25.33 10.58 -8.62
N ASP A 97 -24.81 10.96 -9.79
CA ASP A 97 -23.41 11.41 -9.94
C ASP A 97 -23.11 12.67 -9.11
N PRO A 98 -23.93 13.75 -9.15
CA PRO A 98 -23.69 14.93 -8.30
C PRO A 98 -23.73 14.62 -6.80
N LEU A 99 -24.58 13.69 -6.37
CA LEU A 99 -24.71 13.32 -4.98
C LEU A 99 -23.52 12.48 -4.51
N VAL A 100 -23.03 11.58 -5.36
CA VAL A 100 -21.79 10.82 -5.11
C VAL A 100 -20.60 11.77 -4.98
N ASP A 101 -20.46 12.74 -5.89
CA ASP A 101 -19.40 13.75 -5.84
C ASP A 101 -19.46 14.61 -4.58
N LEU A 102 -20.65 14.98 -4.13
CA LEU A 102 -20.82 15.73 -2.88
C LEU A 102 -20.36 14.89 -1.67
N VAL A 103 -20.78 13.62 -1.62
CA VAL A 103 -20.46 12.69 -0.52
C VAL A 103 -18.95 12.40 -0.46
N THR A 104 -18.30 12.20 -1.61
CA THR A 104 -16.84 11.95 -1.67
C THR A 104 -16.02 13.18 -1.28
N ARG A 105 -16.50 14.39 -1.57
CA ARG A 105 -15.88 15.64 -1.10
C ARG A 105 -16.05 15.87 0.39
N LEU A 106 -17.22 15.57 0.95
CA LEU A 106 -17.51 15.73 2.38
C LEU A 106 -16.79 14.69 3.25
N VAL A 107 -16.60 13.48 2.72
CA VAL A 107 -15.86 12.40 3.37
C VAL A 107 -14.64 12.07 2.52
N LYS A 108 -13.57 12.84 2.71
CA LYS A 108 -12.25 12.57 2.13
C LYS A 108 -11.68 11.28 2.72
N ASP A 109 -11.20 10.40 1.86
CA ASP A 109 -10.50 9.20 2.30
C ASP A 109 -9.01 9.53 2.48
N LYS A 110 -8.44 9.13 3.62
CA LYS A 110 -6.97 9.13 3.75
C LYS A 110 -6.35 7.98 2.95
N GLN A 111 -7.12 6.93 2.65
CA GLN A 111 -6.69 5.83 1.79
C GLN A 111 -6.64 6.25 0.32
N ASP A 112 -7.50 7.16 -0.16
CA ASP A 112 -7.39 7.70 -1.54
C ASP A 112 -5.98 8.32 -1.76
N ALA A 113 -5.44 9.06 -0.78
CA ALA A 113 -4.08 9.60 -0.86
C ALA A 113 -2.96 8.52 -0.80
N LEU A 114 -3.24 7.36 -0.20
CA LEU A 114 -2.32 6.20 -0.19
C LEU A 114 -2.46 5.37 -1.48
N GLU A 115 -3.46 5.61 -2.32
CA GLU A 115 -3.76 4.85 -3.54
C GLU A 115 -3.66 5.70 -4.83
N GLU A 116 -2.83 6.75 -4.83
CA GLU A 116 -2.56 7.59 -6.00
C GLU A 116 -1.20 7.28 -6.64
N LEU A 117 -1.08 7.20 -7.96
CA LEU A 117 0.23 7.11 -8.63
C LEU A 117 0.80 8.51 -8.82
N LEU A 118 2.09 8.71 -8.55
CA LEU A 118 2.73 10.02 -8.68
C LEU A 118 3.21 10.27 -10.12
N TYR A 119 3.74 9.24 -10.78
CA TYR A 119 4.37 9.39 -12.09
C TYR A 119 3.72 8.54 -13.19
N ILE A 120 3.25 7.35 -12.86
CA ILE A 120 2.74 6.41 -13.86
C ILE A 120 1.44 6.90 -14.49
N ASP A 121 1.43 6.99 -15.82
CA ASP A 121 0.25 7.31 -16.62
C ASP A 121 0.15 6.41 -17.86
N GLU A 122 -0.97 5.70 -17.97
CA GLU A 122 -1.21 4.71 -19.02
C GLU A 122 -1.19 5.30 -20.44
N ARG A 123 -1.36 6.61 -20.60
CA ARG A 123 -1.26 7.28 -21.90
C ARG A 123 0.14 7.13 -22.51
N PHE A 124 1.17 6.95 -21.70
CA PHE A 124 2.56 6.77 -22.15
C PHE A 124 2.90 5.34 -22.58
N LEU A 125 1.97 4.37 -22.51
CA LEU A 125 2.19 3.01 -23.04
C LEU A 125 2.54 2.99 -24.54
N LYS A 126 2.18 4.03 -25.29
CA LYS A 126 2.58 4.20 -26.70
C LYS A 126 4.07 4.52 -26.89
N THR A 127 4.77 4.86 -25.80
CA THR A 127 6.19 5.22 -25.78
C THR A 127 6.90 4.43 -24.66
N PRO A 128 7.28 3.15 -24.92
CA PRO A 128 7.79 2.24 -23.88
C PRO A 128 8.93 2.80 -23.05
N ALA A 129 9.88 3.52 -23.65
CA ALA A 129 10.99 4.14 -22.93
C ALA A 129 10.52 5.14 -21.84
N VAL A 130 9.51 5.97 -22.13
CA VAL A 130 8.94 6.92 -21.16
C VAL A 130 8.17 6.19 -20.07
N ALA A 131 7.45 5.13 -20.43
CA ALA A 131 6.74 4.31 -19.45
C ALA A 131 7.70 3.61 -18.47
N ILE A 132 8.85 3.12 -18.97
CA ILE A 132 9.92 2.55 -18.13
C ILE A 132 10.50 3.62 -17.20
N GLU A 133 10.80 4.81 -17.70
CA GLU A 133 11.31 5.92 -16.89
C GLU A 133 10.35 6.34 -15.76
N GLN A 134 9.06 6.47 -16.06
CA GLN A 134 8.03 6.75 -15.05
C GLN A 134 7.96 5.65 -13.99
N SER A 135 8.11 4.39 -14.40
CA SER A 135 8.11 3.26 -13.48
C SER A 135 9.31 3.29 -12.55
N LEU A 136 10.49 3.69 -13.05
CA LEU A 136 11.69 3.86 -12.24
C LEU A 136 11.53 4.98 -11.19
N LEU A 137 10.85 6.08 -11.53
CA LEU A 137 10.55 7.14 -10.57
C LEU A 137 9.63 6.65 -9.45
N GLU A 138 8.55 5.95 -9.80
CA GLU A 138 7.62 5.39 -8.80
C GLU A 138 8.29 4.32 -7.92
N LEU A 139 9.17 3.50 -8.52
CA LEU A 139 9.96 2.49 -7.82
C LEU A 139 10.97 3.12 -6.85
N ASN A 140 11.57 4.25 -7.21
CA ASN A 140 12.46 5.01 -6.32
C ASN A 140 11.69 5.54 -5.10
N ASP A 141 10.51 6.12 -5.31
CA ASP A 141 9.69 6.59 -4.19
C ASP A 141 9.21 5.43 -3.31
N MET A 142 8.84 4.30 -3.91
CA MET A 142 8.50 3.07 -3.18
C MET A 142 9.66 2.56 -2.30
N ALA A 143 10.90 2.61 -2.80
CA ALA A 143 12.07 2.20 -2.03
C ALA A 143 12.35 3.13 -0.85
N LEU A 144 12.21 4.44 -1.04
CA LEU A 144 12.33 5.43 0.03
C LEU A 144 11.27 5.22 1.11
N LEU A 145 10.02 4.96 0.71
CA LEU A 145 8.94 4.61 1.64
C LEU A 145 9.30 3.37 2.46
N ALA A 146 9.79 2.30 1.81
CA ALA A 146 10.22 1.08 2.50
C ALA A 146 11.36 1.37 3.49
N LYS A 147 12.37 2.15 3.09
CA LYS A 147 13.49 2.54 3.98
C LYS A 147 12.97 3.28 5.20
N GLU A 148 12.22 4.36 5.00
CA GLU A 148 11.67 5.12 6.12
C GLU A 148 10.77 4.26 7.03
N ASN A 149 10.08 3.25 6.46
CA ASN A 149 9.25 2.36 7.26
C ASN A 149 10.08 1.42 8.14
N ILE A 150 11.19 0.88 7.63
CA ILE A 150 12.16 0.12 8.43
C ILE A 150 12.73 1.01 9.54
N ASP A 151 13.06 2.27 9.23
CA ASP A 151 13.59 3.23 10.19
C ASP A 151 12.61 3.48 11.34
N ARG A 152 11.33 3.70 11.02
CA ARG A 152 10.24 3.82 12.00
C ARG A 152 10.05 2.56 12.83
N ALA A 153 10.10 1.39 12.19
CA ALA A 153 9.94 0.10 12.87
C ALA A 153 11.09 -0.19 13.85
N MET A 154 12.33 0.15 13.46
CA MET A 154 13.49 0.03 14.32
C MET A 154 13.46 1.02 15.49
N ASP A 155 13.09 2.27 15.24
CA ASP A 155 12.94 3.27 16.31
C ASP A 155 11.86 2.84 17.31
N SER A 156 10.70 2.39 16.81
CA SER A 156 9.61 1.83 17.59
C SER A 156 10.07 0.67 18.48
N LEU A 157 10.84 -0.27 17.93
CA LEU A 157 11.37 -1.44 18.64
C LEU A 157 12.34 -1.05 19.75
N ILE A 158 13.29 -0.17 19.46
CA ILE A 158 14.34 0.24 20.39
C ILE A 158 13.76 1.06 21.56
N ASN A 159 12.86 1.99 21.24
CA ASN A 159 12.26 2.91 22.20
C ASN A 159 11.01 2.37 22.90
N GLU A 160 10.54 1.17 22.52
CA GLU A 160 9.30 0.56 23.03
C GLU A 160 8.05 1.44 22.79
N ASP A 161 8.09 2.27 21.74
CA ASP A 161 7.05 3.23 21.40
C ASP A 161 6.17 2.72 20.25
N MET A 162 4.86 2.74 20.47
CA MET A 162 3.85 2.29 19.52
C MET A 162 3.14 3.47 18.81
N SER A 163 3.56 4.71 19.06
CA SER A 163 2.96 5.91 18.49
C SER A 163 2.97 5.91 16.96
N THR A 164 4.03 5.36 16.35
CA THR A 164 4.22 5.27 14.89
C THR A 164 3.57 4.05 14.26
N ARG A 165 2.98 3.13 15.04
CA ARG A 165 2.47 1.85 14.53
C ARG A 165 1.48 2.02 13.38
N LYS A 166 0.54 2.95 13.53
CA LYS A 166 -0.46 3.22 12.48
C LYS A 166 0.20 3.72 11.19
N THR A 167 1.19 4.60 11.30
CA THR A 167 1.94 5.09 10.14
C THR A 167 2.67 3.96 9.45
N ILE A 168 3.23 3.01 10.22
CA ILE A 168 3.89 1.82 9.65
C ILE A 168 2.92 0.97 8.83
N ASP A 169 1.72 0.74 9.37
CA ASP A 169 0.65 0.01 8.69
C ASP A 169 0.15 0.74 7.43
N ASP A 170 -0.01 2.08 7.51
CA ASP A 170 -0.47 2.91 6.38
C ASP A 170 0.58 2.94 5.24
N VAL A 171 1.89 3.01 5.58
CA VAL A 171 2.98 2.97 4.59
C VAL A 171 3.10 1.58 3.97
N GLU A 172 2.86 0.51 4.73
CA GLU A 172 2.85 -0.84 4.16
C GLU A 172 1.74 -1.02 3.12
N HIS A 173 0.52 -0.59 3.43
CA HIS A 173 -0.57 -0.62 2.45
C HIS A 173 -0.24 0.17 1.17
N ARG A 174 0.52 1.27 1.31
CA ARG A 174 1.00 2.05 0.17
C ARG A 174 2.00 1.25 -0.67
N ILE A 175 2.95 0.57 -0.05
CA ILE A 175 3.94 -0.28 -0.72
C ILE A 175 3.23 -1.42 -1.47
N ASP A 176 2.25 -2.07 -0.86
CA ASP A 176 1.42 -3.11 -1.50
C ASP A 176 0.65 -2.58 -2.72
N PHE A 177 0.05 -1.39 -2.58
CA PHE A 177 -0.64 -0.74 -3.68
C PHE A 177 0.31 -0.46 -4.85
N LEU A 178 1.48 0.14 -4.58
CA LEU A 178 2.49 0.45 -5.59
C LEU A 178 2.99 -0.82 -6.29
N THR A 179 3.24 -1.89 -5.54
CA THR A 179 3.63 -3.21 -6.08
C THR A 179 2.65 -3.71 -7.13
N ASN A 180 1.36 -3.67 -6.81
CA ASN A 180 0.31 -4.13 -7.71
C ASN A 180 0.20 -3.25 -8.97
N LYS A 181 0.33 -1.92 -8.82
CA LYS A 181 0.27 -0.98 -9.95
C LYS A 181 1.48 -1.09 -10.85
N LEU A 182 2.69 -1.12 -10.30
CA LEU A 182 3.93 -1.32 -11.04
C LEU A 182 3.91 -2.64 -11.80
N THR A 183 3.57 -3.75 -11.13
CA THR A 183 3.47 -5.07 -11.77
C THR A 183 2.46 -5.07 -12.92
N SER A 184 1.28 -4.48 -12.71
CA SER A 184 0.28 -4.37 -13.77
C SER A 184 0.76 -3.51 -14.95
N PHE A 185 1.49 -2.44 -14.66
CA PHE A 185 2.01 -1.53 -15.68
C PHE A 185 3.13 -2.17 -16.49
N PHE A 186 4.06 -2.88 -15.85
CA PHE A 186 5.11 -3.65 -16.52
C PHE A 186 4.57 -4.71 -17.49
N ILE A 187 3.51 -5.44 -17.10
CA ILE A 187 2.82 -6.38 -18.01
C ILE A 187 2.27 -5.65 -19.24
N LYS A 188 1.68 -4.46 -19.05
CA LYS A 188 1.17 -3.64 -20.15
C LYS A 188 2.32 -3.16 -21.05
N ILE A 189 3.45 -2.73 -20.50
CA ILE A 189 4.64 -2.32 -21.28
C ILE A 189 5.19 -3.51 -22.10
N SER A 190 5.34 -4.69 -21.50
CA SER A 190 5.83 -5.88 -22.21
C SER A 190 4.89 -6.29 -23.36
N SER A 191 3.57 -6.07 -23.21
CA SER A 191 2.61 -6.36 -24.29
C SER A 191 2.71 -5.45 -25.52
N VAL A 192 3.36 -4.29 -25.41
CA VAL A 192 3.47 -3.28 -26.48
C VAL A 192 4.89 -3.06 -26.98
N THR A 193 5.91 -3.41 -26.20
CA THR A 193 7.31 -3.34 -26.64
C THR A 193 7.62 -4.44 -27.67
N LYS A 194 8.64 -4.19 -28.50
CA LYS A 194 9.16 -5.12 -29.51
C LYS A 194 10.66 -5.40 -29.33
N ALA A 195 11.30 -4.77 -28.35
CA ALA A 195 12.72 -4.88 -28.12
C ALA A 195 13.01 -5.95 -27.05
N PRO A 196 13.80 -7.01 -27.36
CA PRO A 196 14.15 -8.04 -26.39
C PRO A 196 14.91 -7.53 -25.16
N GLU A 197 15.60 -6.39 -25.29
CA GLU A 197 16.31 -5.73 -24.20
C GLU A 197 15.35 -5.11 -23.17
N ASP A 198 14.25 -4.51 -23.65
CA ASP A 198 13.19 -3.97 -22.80
C ASP A 198 12.53 -5.08 -21.97
N ASP A 199 12.28 -6.25 -22.55
CA ASP A 199 11.67 -7.38 -21.82
C ASP A 199 12.56 -7.86 -20.66
N LYS A 200 13.89 -7.91 -20.86
CA LYS A 200 14.84 -8.25 -19.79
C LYS A 200 14.86 -7.19 -18.70
N LEU A 201 14.84 -5.91 -19.07
CA LEU A 201 14.78 -4.81 -18.12
C LEU A 201 13.48 -4.85 -17.31
N ILE A 202 12.33 -5.00 -17.97
CA ILE A 202 11.02 -5.10 -17.32
C ILE A 202 10.98 -6.29 -16.36
N ALA A 203 11.51 -7.45 -16.76
CA ALA A 203 11.63 -8.59 -15.86
C ALA A 203 12.49 -8.28 -14.63
N SER A 204 13.63 -7.60 -14.80
CA SER A 204 14.46 -7.16 -13.68
C SER A 204 13.72 -6.18 -12.77
N LEU A 205 12.98 -5.21 -13.34
CA LEU A 205 12.18 -4.25 -12.57
C LEU A 205 11.06 -4.93 -11.76
N HIS A 206 10.39 -5.94 -12.33
CA HIS A 206 9.44 -6.76 -11.58
C HIS A 206 10.09 -7.43 -10.36
N HIS A 207 11.30 -7.98 -10.51
CA HIS A 207 12.02 -8.58 -9.40
C HIS A 207 12.37 -7.54 -8.33
N VAL A 208 12.86 -6.36 -8.73
CA VAL A 208 13.18 -5.26 -7.81
C VAL A 208 11.94 -4.75 -7.07
N THR A 209 10.79 -4.61 -7.75
CA THR A 209 9.53 -4.24 -7.09
C THR A 209 9.15 -5.23 -5.99
N ASN A 210 9.29 -6.54 -6.26
CA ASN A 210 9.02 -7.56 -5.26
C ASN A 210 10.05 -7.50 -4.11
N ASP A 211 11.33 -7.29 -4.39
CA ASP A 211 12.34 -7.16 -3.33
C ASP A 211 12.04 -5.94 -2.43
N ILE A 212 11.56 -4.82 -2.98
CA ILE A 212 11.15 -3.63 -2.19
C ILE A 212 9.86 -3.90 -1.38
N GLU A 213 8.88 -4.61 -1.94
CA GLU A 213 7.70 -5.06 -1.17
C GLU A 213 8.11 -5.87 0.06
N ARG A 214 9.06 -6.80 -0.11
CA ARG A 214 9.61 -7.58 0.99
C ARG A 214 10.27 -6.71 2.07
N LEU A 215 10.89 -5.59 1.70
CA LEU A 215 11.43 -4.65 2.68
C LEU A 215 10.33 -4.06 3.59
N GLY A 216 9.18 -3.72 3.01
CA GLY A 216 7.99 -3.28 3.74
C GLY A 216 7.46 -4.35 4.70
N ASP A 217 7.28 -5.58 4.19
CA ASP A 217 6.85 -6.76 4.96
C ASP A 217 7.70 -6.96 6.23
N TYR A 218 9.03 -6.85 6.10
CA TYR A 218 9.94 -7.03 7.22
C TYR A 218 9.92 -5.84 8.20
N ALA A 219 9.69 -4.62 7.73
CA ALA A 219 9.43 -3.48 8.61
C ALA A 219 8.16 -3.72 9.45
N LEU A 220 7.09 -4.22 8.82
CA LEU A 220 5.85 -4.57 9.49
C LEU A 220 6.07 -5.69 10.53
N GLN A 221 6.88 -6.70 10.19
CA GLN A 221 7.24 -7.79 11.09
C GLN A 221 7.98 -7.28 12.34
N ILE A 222 8.97 -6.40 12.18
CA ILE A 222 9.69 -5.77 13.31
C ILE A 222 8.71 -5.00 14.22
N ALA A 223 7.81 -4.20 13.63
CA ALA A 223 6.82 -3.46 14.40
C ALA A 223 5.79 -4.37 15.11
N ARG A 224 5.51 -5.57 14.55
CA ARG A 224 4.67 -6.59 15.21
C ARG A 224 5.36 -7.17 16.45
N GLU A 225 6.68 -7.36 16.42
CA GLU A 225 7.43 -7.79 17.60
C GLU A 225 7.39 -6.74 18.71
N THR A 226 7.49 -5.45 18.38
CA THR A 226 7.29 -4.35 19.35
C THR A 226 5.91 -4.43 20.01
N SER A 227 4.88 -4.67 19.22
CA SER A 227 3.49 -4.83 19.70
C SER A 227 3.36 -6.03 20.64
N TYR A 228 3.98 -7.16 20.26
CA TYR A 228 3.98 -8.39 21.04
C TYR A 228 4.66 -8.16 22.39
N MET A 229 5.87 -7.62 22.39
CA MET A 229 6.65 -7.34 23.59
C MET A 229 5.90 -6.42 24.55
N LYS A 230 5.30 -5.33 24.05
CA LYS A 230 4.49 -4.42 24.86
C LYS A 230 3.25 -5.09 25.45
N LYS A 231 2.58 -5.96 24.69
CA LYS A 231 1.39 -6.69 25.15
C LYS A 231 1.71 -7.68 26.28
N PHE A 232 2.88 -8.31 26.24
CA PHE A 232 3.29 -9.33 27.22
C PHE A 232 4.26 -8.79 28.28
N ASP A 233 4.49 -7.48 28.32
CA ASP A 233 5.42 -6.79 29.24
C ASP A 233 6.83 -7.42 29.24
N VAL A 234 7.29 -7.79 28.03
CA VAL A 234 8.61 -8.36 27.80
C VAL A 234 9.52 -7.26 27.27
N LYS A 235 10.77 -7.21 27.75
CA LYS A 235 11.75 -6.18 27.35
C LYS A 235 13.05 -6.79 26.89
N PHE A 236 13.69 -6.11 25.93
CA PHE A 236 15.09 -6.39 25.60
C PHE A 236 16.01 -5.72 26.61
N LEU A 237 17.09 -6.41 26.94
CA LEU A 237 18.26 -5.84 27.59
C LEU A 237 18.89 -4.77 26.70
N ASP A 238 19.53 -3.78 27.31
CA ASP A 238 20.20 -2.70 26.59
C ASP A 238 21.27 -3.23 25.63
N GLN A 239 22.01 -4.28 26.01
CA GLN A 239 23.00 -4.91 25.14
C GLN A 239 22.37 -5.46 23.86
N THR A 240 21.19 -6.07 23.95
CA THR A 240 20.47 -6.59 22.76
C THR A 240 19.96 -5.45 21.89
N LYS A 241 19.52 -4.33 22.48
CA LYS A 241 19.13 -3.13 21.73
C LYS A 241 20.33 -2.54 20.98
N GLU A 242 21.50 -2.46 21.61
CA GLU A 242 22.72 -1.98 20.96
C GLU A 242 23.19 -2.90 19.83
N GLU A 243 23.07 -4.23 19.99
CA GLU A 243 23.33 -5.19 18.92
C GLU A 243 22.41 -5.00 17.71
N PHE A 244 21.10 -4.82 17.95
CA PHE A 244 20.14 -4.53 16.87
C PHE A 244 20.44 -3.19 16.18
N LYS A 245 20.75 -2.14 16.94
CA LYS A 245 21.18 -0.85 16.37
C LYS A 245 22.40 -1.01 15.48
N LEU A 246 23.41 -1.75 15.93
CA LEU A 246 24.63 -1.97 15.16
C LEU A 246 24.36 -2.72 13.85
N ILE A 247 23.55 -3.79 13.90
CA ILE A 247 23.14 -4.51 12.68
C ILE A 247 22.43 -3.56 11.73
N TYR A 248 21.45 -2.82 12.24
CA TYR A 248 20.62 -1.93 11.44
C TYR A 248 21.40 -0.73 10.87
N GLN A 249 22.40 -0.19 11.57
CA GLN A 249 23.30 0.83 11.01
C GLN A 249 24.03 0.31 9.75
N ASN A 250 24.51 -0.93 9.78
CA ASN A 250 25.15 -1.54 8.61
C ASN A 250 24.13 -1.81 7.49
N ILE A 251 22.88 -2.16 7.84
CA ILE A 251 21.78 -2.30 6.87
C ILE A 251 21.43 -0.96 6.23
N SER A 252 21.43 0.14 6.99
CA SER A 252 21.16 1.48 6.45
C SER A 252 22.24 1.88 5.45
N GLU A 253 23.52 1.66 5.77
CA GLU A 253 24.62 1.90 4.81
C GLU A 253 24.51 0.97 3.59
N LEU A 254 24.14 -0.30 3.79
CA LEU A 254 23.91 -1.26 2.71
C LEU A 254 22.77 -0.80 1.80
N PHE A 255 21.68 -0.24 2.35
CA PHE A 255 20.58 0.32 1.59
C PHE A 255 21.04 1.48 0.72
N ASP A 256 21.76 2.45 1.29
CA ASP A 256 22.25 3.62 0.55
C ASP A 256 23.13 3.22 -0.64
N LEU A 257 24.06 2.27 -0.43
CA LEU A 257 24.94 1.77 -1.48
C LEU A 257 24.22 0.93 -2.52
N GLY A 258 23.32 0.04 -2.07
CA GLY A 258 22.59 -0.86 -2.94
C GLY A 258 21.59 -0.11 -3.83
N PHE A 259 20.93 0.89 -3.26
CA PHE A 259 19.99 1.72 -3.99
C PHE A 259 20.72 2.69 -4.94
N ASP A 260 21.86 3.24 -4.52
CA ASP A 260 22.72 4.02 -5.42
C ASP A 260 23.16 3.22 -6.65
N ALA A 261 23.64 1.99 -6.43
CA ALA A 261 24.05 1.09 -7.50
C ALA A 261 22.89 0.82 -8.48
N PHE A 262 21.69 0.57 -7.96
CA PHE A 262 20.48 0.36 -8.76
C PHE A 262 20.06 1.61 -9.55
N SER A 263 19.81 2.74 -8.86
CA SER A 263 19.27 3.95 -9.49
C SER A 263 20.25 4.60 -10.46
N ARG A 264 21.57 4.47 -10.23
CA ARG A 264 22.61 5.03 -11.12
C ARG A 264 23.20 4.02 -12.10
N GLN A 265 22.76 2.76 -12.06
CA GLN A 265 23.23 1.67 -12.93
C GLN A 265 24.75 1.47 -12.87
N ARG A 266 25.35 1.52 -11.67
CA ARG A 266 26.80 1.40 -11.47
C ARG A 266 27.18 0.21 -10.59
N THR A 267 28.34 -0.36 -10.85
CA THR A 267 28.85 -1.57 -10.19
C THR A 267 30.00 -1.30 -9.21
N ASP A 268 30.44 -0.05 -9.07
CA ASP A 268 31.54 0.40 -8.21
C ASP A 268 31.35 0.01 -6.74
N ASN A 269 30.11 0.00 -6.27
CA ASN A 269 29.80 -0.35 -4.89
C ASN A 269 29.66 -1.86 -4.62
N PHE A 270 29.72 -2.74 -5.63
CA PHE A 270 29.40 -4.18 -5.47
C PHE A 270 30.30 -4.92 -4.47
N GLU A 271 31.58 -4.58 -4.42
CA GLU A 271 32.51 -5.15 -3.45
C GLU A 271 32.15 -4.70 -2.03
N LYS A 272 31.93 -3.39 -1.84
CA LYS A 272 31.55 -2.83 -0.54
C LYS A 272 30.22 -3.40 -0.02
N ILE A 273 29.22 -3.50 -0.90
CA ILE A 273 27.93 -4.15 -0.64
C ILE A 273 28.13 -5.60 -0.19
N SER A 274 29.01 -6.34 -0.86
CA SER A 274 29.32 -7.73 -0.51
C SER A 274 29.98 -7.86 0.87
N VAL A 275 30.91 -6.97 1.20
CA VAL A 275 31.58 -6.95 2.51
C VAL A 275 30.61 -6.59 3.63
N LEU A 276 29.77 -5.57 3.43
CA LEU A 276 28.74 -5.19 4.39
C LEU A 276 27.71 -6.29 4.61
N HIS A 277 27.27 -6.97 3.54
CA HIS A 277 26.35 -8.09 3.65
C HIS A 277 26.93 -9.23 4.50
N GLN A 278 28.20 -9.57 4.31
CA GLN A 278 28.87 -10.57 5.13
C GLN A 278 28.98 -10.13 6.59
N LYS A 279 29.35 -8.86 6.83
CA LYS A 279 29.41 -8.29 8.18
C LYS A 279 28.06 -8.36 8.90
N ILE A 280 26.95 -8.08 8.21
CA ILE A 280 25.59 -8.20 8.76
C ILE A 280 25.27 -9.66 9.16
N ARG A 281 25.65 -10.64 8.31
CA ARG A 281 25.48 -12.06 8.64
C ARG A 281 26.27 -12.45 9.89
N ASP A 282 27.51 -11.97 10.00
CA ASP A 282 28.38 -12.26 11.14
C ASP A 282 27.86 -11.64 12.43
N LEU A 283 27.40 -10.38 12.39
CA LEU A 283 26.75 -9.71 13.52
C LEU A 283 25.47 -10.44 13.95
N THR A 284 24.61 -10.81 13.00
CA THR A 284 23.37 -11.55 13.26
C THR A 284 23.66 -12.88 13.96
N LYS A 285 24.69 -13.60 13.50
CA LYS A 285 25.15 -14.84 14.13
C LYS A 285 25.68 -14.59 15.55
N SER A 286 26.52 -13.57 15.72
CA SER A 286 27.09 -13.22 17.03
C SER A 286 26.01 -12.86 18.05
N THR A 287 25.03 -12.04 17.67
CA THR A 287 23.89 -11.67 18.54
C THR A 287 23.07 -12.88 18.93
N ARG A 288 22.89 -13.84 18.00
CA ARG A 288 22.20 -15.10 18.28
C ARG A 288 22.94 -15.95 19.29
N ASP A 289 24.24 -16.11 19.13
CA ASP A 289 25.07 -16.93 20.01
C ASP A 289 25.15 -16.30 21.42
N GLU A 290 25.23 -14.96 21.49
CA GLU A 290 25.19 -14.21 22.74
C GLU A 290 23.81 -14.30 23.44
N HIS A 291 22.70 -14.31 22.69
CA HIS A 291 21.38 -14.57 23.25
C HIS A 291 21.30 -15.95 23.93
N VAL A 292 21.91 -16.99 23.34
CA VAL A 292 21.96 -18.33 23.97
C VAL A 292 22.72 -18.27 25.31
N THR A 293 23.84 -17.54 25.36
CA THR A 293 24.60 -17.33 26.61
C THR A 293 23.74 -16.63 27.66
N ARG A 294 23.02 -15.55 27.29
CA ARG A 294 22.11 -14.81 28.20
C ARG A 294 20.95 -15.66 28.69
N LEU A 295 20.39 -16.49 27.83
CA LEU A 295 19.32 -17.41 28.19
C LEU A 295 19.83 -18.48 29.18
N SER A 296 20.98 -19.10 28.90
CA SER A 296 21.56 -20.15 29.74
C SER A 296 22.01 -19.65 31.13
N SER A 297 22.35 -18.36 31.24
CA SER A 297 22.74 -17.71 32.49
C SER A 297 21.56 -17.12 33.28
N GLY A 298 20.33 -17.23 32.75
CA GLY A 298 19.13 -16.70 33.38
C GLY A 298 18.96 -15.18 33.29
N MET A 299 19.75 -14.49 32.45
CA MET A 299 19.62 -13.05 32.23
C MET A 299 18.36 -12.69 31.42
N TYR A 300 17.84 -13.62 30.62
CA TYR A 300 16.58 -13.47 29.90
C TYR A 300 15.57 -14.56 30.28
N PRO A 301 14.26 -14.23 30.35
CA PRO A 301 13.21 -15.23 30.30
C PRO A 301 13.10 -15.84 28.88
N VAL A 302 12.61 -17.08 28.78
CA VAL A 302 12.56 -17.85 27.53
C VAL A 302 11.68 -17.17 26.48
N GLU A 303 10.63 -16.49 26.93
CA GLU A 303 9.61 -15.79 26.15
C GLU A 303 10.18 -14.75 25.20
N VAL A 304 11.32 -14.12 25.55
CA VAL A 304 11.99 -13.10 24.72
C VAL A 304 12.58 -13.71 23.44
N SER A 305 12.94 -14.99 23.48
CA SER A 305 13.70 -15.66 22.42
C SER A 305 13.00 -15.56 21.07
N LYS A 306 11.67 -15.75 21.05
CA LYS A 306 10.88 -15.66 19.82
C LYS A 306 11.07 -14.30 19.14
N SER A 307 10.97 -13.21 19.90
CA SER A 307 11.08 -11.85 19.34
C SER A 307 12.50 -11.53 18.89
N ILE A 308 13.54 -11.97 19.62
CA ILE A 308 14.93 -11.80 19.17
C ILE A 308 15.16 -12.51 17.83
N TYR A 309 14.76 -13.78 17.72
CA TYR A 309 14.93 -14.53 16.47
C TYR A 309 14.13 -13.91 15.31
N SER A 310 12.92 -13.42 15.57
CA SER A 310 12.07 -12.76 14.56
C SER A 310 12.71 -11.45 14.06
N VAL A 311 13.25 -10.63 14.96
CA VAL A 311 13.96 -9.38 14.60
C VAL A 311 15.24 -9.69 13.82
N LEU A 312 16.09 -10.61 14.31
CA LEU A 312 17.33 -11.02 13.62
C LEU A 312 17.04 -11.57 12.22
N PHE A 313 16.00 -12.40 12.08
CA PHE A 313 15.57 -12.92 10.79
C PHE A 313 15.15 -11.79 9.85
N SER A 314 14.34 -10.85 10.34
CA SER A 314 13.86 -9.71 9.54
C SER A 314 15.04 -8.84 9.07
N LEU A 315 15.99 -8.53 9.95
CA LEU A 315 17.20 -7.75 9.61
C LEU A 315 18.08 -8.46 8.56
N GLN A 316 18.31 -9.77 8.71
CA GLN A 316 19.06 -10.54 7.72
C GLN A 316 18.36 -10.54 6.36
N ARG A 317 17.04 -10.72 6.35
CA ARG A 317 16.25 -10.76 5.12
C ARG A 317 16.21 -9.40 4.42
N ILE A 318 16.06 -8.31 5.16
CA ILE A 318 16.20 -6.95 4.64
C ILE A 318 17.55 -6.79 3.91
N ALA A 319 18.65 -7.22 4.55
CA ALA A 319 19.97 -7.18 3.92
C ALA A 319 20.06 -8.03 2.65
N ASP A 320 19.47 -9.23 2.64
CA ASP A 320 19.43 -10.11 1.47
C ASP A 320 18.68 -9.45 0.29
N HIS A 321 17.53 -8.83 0.54
CA HIS A 321 16.73 -8.16 -0.50
C HIS A 321 17.43 -6.91 -1.05
N ILE A 322 18.09 -6.10 -0.19
CA ILE A 322 18.88 -4.96 -0.66
C ILE A 322 20.01 -5.41 -1.61
N VAL A 323 20.65 -6.54 -1.30
CA VAL A 323 21.68 -7.12 -2.19
C VAL A 323 21.05 -7.56 -3.51
N ASN A 324 19.89 -8.21 -3.51
CA ASN A 324 19.21 -8.58 -4.75
C ASN A 324 18.91 -7.35 -5.63
N ILE A 325 18.42 -6.27 -5.02
CA ILE A 325 18.15 -4.99 -5.70
C ILE A 325 19.44 -4.44 -6.33
N ALA A 326 20.53 -4.40 -5.57
CA ALA A 326 21.80 -3.88 -6.07
C ALA A 326 22.35 -4.68 -7.25
N PHE A 327 22.29 -6.02 -7.18
CA PHE A 327 22.82 -6.90 -8.23
C PHE A 327 21.84 -7.08 -9.41
N SER A 328 20.60 -6.58 -9.31
CA SER A 328 19.59 -6.63 -10.38
C SER A 328 20.03 -5.93 -11.68
N ILE A 329 20.95 -4.97 -11.58
CA ILE A 329 21.52 -4.24 -12.73
C ILE A 329 22.41 -5.13 -13.63
N ARG A 330 22.82 -6.31 -13.14
CA ARG A 330 23.65 -7.28 -13.87
C ARG A 330 23.10 -8.72 -13.83
N SER A 331 22.01 -8.97 -13.09
CA SER A 331 21.28 -10.23 -13.09
C SER A 331 19.78 -9.93 -13.07
N THR A 332 19.04 -10.47 -14.04
CA THR A 332 17.58 -10.30 -14.08
C THR A 332 16.88 -10.87 -12.85
N THR A 333 17.52 -11.75 -12.10
CA THR A 333 16.97 -12.37 -10.87
C THR A 333 17.49 -11.72 -9.58
N GLY A 334 18.39 -10.72 -9.68
CA GLY A 334 19.11 -10.17 -8.52
C GLY A 334 20.20 -11.08 -7.95
N SER A 335 20.46 -12.24 -8.58
CA SER A 335 21.45 -13.20 -8.09
C SER A 335 22.87 -12.64 -8.16
N LYS A 336 23.49 -12.44 -6.99
CA LYS A 336 24.90 -12.04 -6.87
C LYS A 336 25.84 -12.91 -7.71
N LYS A 337 25.62 -14.23 -7.72
CA LYS A 337 26.47 -15.17 -8.47
C LYS A 337 26.34 -14.97 -9.98
N GLU A 338 25.13 -14.73 -10.47
CA GLU A 338 24.87 -14.47 -11.89
C GLU A 338 25.46 -13.12 -12.30
N ALA A 339 25.25 -12.08 -11.49
CA ALA A 339 25.74 -10.74 -11.76
C ALA A 339 27.28 -10.67 -11.77
N LEU A 340 27.96 -11.35 -10.85
CA LEU A 340 29.42 -11.42 -10.86
C LEU A 340 29.96 -12.18 -12.09
N ARG A 341 29.26 -13.23 -12.53
CA ARG A 341 29.62 -13.94 -13.78
C ARG A 341 29.45 -13.06 -15.02
N ALA A 342 28.38 -12.26 -15.07
CA ALA A 342 28.13 -11.33 -16.17
C ALA A 342 29.25 -10.27 -16.27
N ILE A 343 29.68 -9.71 -15.14
CA ILE A 343 30.81 -8.77 -15.08
C ILE A 343 32.11 -9.44 -15.55
N GLU A 344 32.33 -10.70 -15.18
CA GLU A 344 33.54 -11.43 -15.57
C GLU A 344 33.56 -11.80 -17.06
N SER A 345 32.40 -12.08 -17.68
CA SER A 345 32.30 -12.29 -19.13
C SER A 345 32.53 -11.01 -19.92
N GLU A 346 31.95 -9.88 -19.49
CA GLU A 346 32.14 -8.57 -20.15
C GLU A 346 33.62 -8.15 -20.16
N LYS A 347 34.34 -8.37 -19.05
CA LYS A 347 35.78 -8.11 -18.98
C LYS A 347 36.58 -8.96 -19.96
N LYS A 348 36.28 -10.26 -20.06
CA LYS A 348 36.96 -11.17 -20.99
C LYS A 348 36.68 -10.82 -22.46
N GLU A 349 35.48 -10.39 -22.79
CA GLU A 349 35.14 -9.91 -24.14
C GLU A 349 35.85 -8.60 -24.48
N SER A 350 35.94 -7.67 -23.52
CA SER A 350 36.68 -6.41 -23.70
C SER A 350 38.17 -6.64 -23.91
N GLU A 351 38.80 -7.51 -23.11
CA GLU A 351 40.22 -7.88 -23.24
C GLU A 351 40.50 -8.58 -24.58
N ALA A 352 39.62 -9.48 -25.01
CA ALA A 352 39.74 -10.16 -26.31
C ALA A 352 39.60 -9.19 -27.50
N GLY A 353 38.71 -8.20 -27.42
CA GLY A 353 38.53 -7.19 -28.46
C GLY A 353 39.70 -6.19 -28.56
N GLU A 354 40.33 -5.83 -27.44
CA GLU A 354 41.55 -5.00 -27.42
C GLU A 354 42.75 -5.74 -28.03
N ASP A 355 42.91 -7.03 -27.74
CA ASP A 355 43.94 -7.86 -28.37
C ASP A 355 43.74 -7.98 -29.89
N GLU A 356 42.50 -8.13 -30.36
CA GLU A 356 42.18 -8.22 -31.80
C GLU A 356 42.46 -6.90 -32.54
N LEU A 357 42.10 -5.75 -31.95
CA LEU A 357 42.41 -4.41 -32.48
C LEU A 357 43.93 -4.12 -32.49
N SER A 358 44.66 -4.59 -31.48
CA SER A 358 46.12 -4.42 -31.41
C SER A 358 46.85 -5.24 -32.49
N LEU A 359 46.37 -6.45 -32.77
CA LEU A 359 46.85 -7.31 -33.86
C LEU A 359 46.56 -6.71 -35.23
N GLU A 360 45.37 -6.13 -35.42
CA GLU A 360 45.00 -5.49 -36.69
C GLU A 360 45.80 -4.21 -36.96
N TYR A 361 46.17 -3.45 -35.92
CA TYR A 361 47.02 -2.26 -36.04
C TYR A 361 48.48 -2.62 -36.36
N THR A 362 48.99 -3.72 -35.78
CA THR A 362 50.36 -4.21 -36.04
C THR A 362 50.51 -4.80 -37.45
N MET A 363 49.43 -5.33 -38.05
CA MET A 363 49.46 -5.81 -39.44
C MET A 363 49.28 -4.73 -40.51
N LYS A 364 48.86 -3.51 -40.13
CA LYS A 364 48.67 -2.37 -41.04
C LYS A 364 49.82 -1.33 -41.00
N SER A 365 50.77 -1.46 -40.08
CA SER A 365 52.04 -0.72 -40.03
C SER A 365 53.18 -1.51 -40.66
#